data_AF-X1JMP2-F1
#
_entry.id   AF-X1JMP2-F1
#
_cell.length_a   1.000
_cell.length_b   1.000
_cell.length_c   1.000
_cell.angle_alpha   90.00
_cell.angle_beta   90.00
_cell.angle_gamma   90.00
#
_symmetry.space_group_name_H-M   'P 1'
#
loop_
_entity.id
_entity.type
_entity.pdbx_description
1 polymer ?
#
loop_
_entity_poly.entity_id
_entity_poly.type
_entity_poly.pdbx_seq_one_letter_code
_entity_poly.pdbx_strand_id
1 'polypeptide(L)'
;IDSHGCNSQHSVGDKFYFDAAGNLLTELCPKRICVYALNAITPKVFAANELLHAGVDPNEMRFSRAACFDVGLECGGWGRIVIEIKVEDRN
;
A
#
# COMPACT_ATOMS: atom_id res chain seq x y z
N ILE A 1 -2.07 -7.73 -2.95
CA ILE A 1 -3.13 -8.76 -3.12
C ILE A 1 -3.42 -9.09 -4.58
N ASP A 2 -3.07 -8.21 -5.52
CA ASP A 2 -3.18 -8.46 -6.97
C ASP A 2 -2.06 -7.69 -7.69
N SER A 3 -1.52 -8.22 -8.80
CA SER A 3 -0.50 -7.56 -9.62
C SER A 3 -0.46 -8.13 -11.04
N HIS A 4 -0.62 -7.24 -12.02
CA HIS A 4 -0.54 -7.58 -13.44
C HIS A 4 0.26 -6.51 -14.20
N GLY A 5 1.40 -6.90 -14.77
CA GLY A 5 2.21 -6.04 -15.63
C GLY A 5 2.99 -4.93 -14.92
N CYS A 6 3.07 -4.91 -13.58
CA CYS A 6 3.66 -3.78 -12.86
C CYS A 6 5.07 -3.39 -13.38
N ASN A 7 5.22 -2.15 -13.85
CA ASN A 7 6.50 -1.60 -14.32
C ASN A 7 7.62 -1.67 -13.25
N SER A 8 7.27 -1.47 -11.99
CA SER A 8 8.22 -1.56 -10.87
C SER A 8 8.47 -3.00 -10.39
N GLN A 9 7.89 -3.99 -11.08
CA GLN A 9 8.02 -5.43 -10.80
C GLN A 9 7.50 -5.85 -9.42
N HIS A 10 6.55 -5.08 -8.87
CA HIS A 10 5.84 -5.49 -7.66
C HIS A 10 5.02 -6.74 -7.95
N SER A 11 5.10 -7.71 -7.05
CA SER A 11 4.42 -9.01 -7.13
C SER A 11 3.47 -9.19 -5.95
N VAL A 12 2.53 -10.13 -6.09
CA VAL A 12 1.68 -10.51 -4.96
C VAL A 12 2.55 -11.07 -3.83
N GLY A 13 2.40 -10.50 -2.63
CA GLY A 13 3.20 -10.87 -1.46
C GLY A 13 4.24 -9.83 -1.07
N ASP A 14 4.60 -8.90 -1.97
CA ASP A 14 5.44 -7.76 -1.61
C ASP A 14 4.76 -6.90 -0.54
N LYS A 15 5.57 -6.41 0.41
CA LYS A 15 5.11 -5.63 1.57
C LYS A 15 5.80 -4.27 1.60
N PHE A 16 5.01 -3.22 1.80
CA PHE A 16 5.53 -1.89 2.08
C PHE A 16 5.31 -1.62 3.56
N TYR A 17 6.40 -1.45 4.30
CA TYR A 17 6.36 -1.27 5.74
C TYR A 17 6.39 0.20 6.09
N PHE A 18 5.46 0.62 6.95
CA PHE A 18 5.42 1.96 7.51
C PHE A 18 5.49 1.86 9.03
N ASP A 19 6.13 2.82 9.68
CA ASP A 19 6.02 2.97 11.13
C ASP A 19 4.71 3.70 11.51
N ALA A 20 4.42 3.77 12.82
CA ALA A 20 3.22 4.44 13.34
C ALA A 20 3.18 5.96 13.06
N ALA A 21 4.32 6.57 12.69
CA ALA A 21 4.38 7.97 12.27
C ALA A 21 4.17 8.14 10.76
N GLY A 22 3.96 7.05 10.01
CA GLY A 22 3.77 7.05 8.57
C GLY A 22 5.06 7.09 7.75
N ASN A 23 6.23 6.85 8.37
CA ASN A 23 7.49 6.80 7.63
C ASN A 23 7.64 5.45 6.94
N LEU A 24 8.07 5.46 5.67
CA LEU A 24 8.39 4.25 4.92
C LEU A 24 9.71 3.64 5.44
N LEU A 25 9.65 2.40 5.92
CA LEU A 25 10.82 1.64 6.38
C LEU A 25 11.48 0.96 5.18
N THR A 26 12.29 1.73 4.45
CA THR A 26 12.85 1.33 3.15
C THR A 26 13.67 0.05 3.19
N GLU A 27 14.35 -0.25 4.30
CA GLU A 27 15.14 -1.48 4.48
C GLU A 27 14.29 -2.76 4.50
N LEU A 28 13.01 -2.65 4.87
CA LEU A 28 12.07 -3.77 4.91
C LEU A 28 11.24 -3.91 3.63
N CYS A 29 11.38 -2.95 2.70
CA CYS A 29 10.57 -2.88 1.49
C CYS A 29 11.33 -3.43 0.26
N PRO A 30 10.62 -3.69 -0.86
CA PRO A 30 11.28 -3.96 -2.13
C PRO A 30 12.24 -2.85 -2.54
N LYS A 31 13.32 -3.21 -3.26
CA LYS A 31 14.35 -2.25 -3.72
C LYS A 31 13.82 -1.09 -4.56
N ARG A 32 12.67 -1.28 -5.21
CA ARG A 32 12.02 -0.25 -6.02
C ARG A 32 10.56 -0.17 -5.60
N ILE A 33 10.09 1.04 -5.28
CA ILE A 33 8.68 1.29 -5.03
C ILE A 33 8.18 2.37 -5.99
N CYS A 34 7.16 2.03 -6.78
CA CYS A 34 6.50 2.99 -7.66
C CYS A 34 5.83 4.11 -6.84
N VAL A 35 6.06 5.37 -7.20
CA VAL A 35 5.39 6.52 -6.58
C VAL A 35 3.86 6.48 -6.76
N TYR A 36 3.37 5.80 -7.81
CA TYR A 36 1.93 5.65 -8.09
C TYR A 36 1.27 4.68 -7.11
N ALA A 37 2.01 3.65 -6.70
CA ALA A 37 1.60 2.72 -5.67
C ALA A 37 1.62 3.38 -4.29
N LEU A 38 2.68 4.16 -3.98
CA LEU A 38 2.76 4.93 -2.75
C LEU A 38 1.61 5.94 -2.64
N ASN A 39 1.40 6.75 -3.66
CA ASN A 39 0.32 7.73 -3.68
C ASN A 39 -1.06 7.10 -3.43
N ALA A 40 -1.34 5.94 -4.02
CA ALA A 40 -2.62 5.25 -3.84
C ALA A 40 -2.87 4.79 -2.40
N ILE A 41 -1.81 4.36 -1.68
CA ILE A 41 -1.91 3.85 -0.31
C ILE A 41 -1.75 4.94 0.76
N THR A 42 -1.11 6.08 0.47
CA THR A 42 -0.90 7.17 1.44
C THR A 42 -2.17 7.60 2.20
N PRO A 43 -3.35 7.79 1.56
CA PRO A 43 -4.56 8.15 2.31
C PRO A 43 -5.02 7.07 3.31
N LYS A 44 -4.65 5.80 3.08
CA LYS A 44 -5.04 4.67 3.92
C LYS A 44 -4.10 4.54 5.11
N VAL A 45 -2.81 4.82 4.90
CA VAL A 45 -1.84 5.00 6.00
C VAL A 45 -2.30 6.13 6.93
N PHE A 46 -2.68 7.28 6.36
CA PHE A 46 -3.24 8.39 7.15
C PHE A 46 -4.48 7.96 7.94
N ALA A 47 -5.46 7.32 7.29
CA ALA A 47 -6.66 6.85 7.98
C ALA A 47 -6.36 5.82 9.08
N ALA A 48 -5.42 4.90 8.86
CA ALA A 48 -4.99 3.94 9.87
C ALA A 48 -4.37 4.64 11.09
N ASN A 49 -3.53 5.66 10.87
CA ASN A 49 -2.94 6.44 11.95
C ASN A 49 -4.01 7.19 12.76
N GLU A 50 -4.98 7.82 12.11
CA GLU A 50 -6.08 8.51 12.80
C GLU A 50 -6.93 7.54 13.63
N LEU A 51 -7.24 6.35 13.11
CA LEU A 51 -7.97 5.32 13.86
C LEU A 51 -7.18 4.83 15.08
N LEU A 52 -5.88 4.57 14.91
CA LEU A 52 -4.98 4.21 16.02
C LEU A 52 -4.98 5.30 17.10
N HIS A 53 -4.85 6.57 16.74
CA HIS A 53 -4.87 7.69 17.68
C HIS A 53 -6.23 7.86 18.37
N ALA A 54 -7.33 7.48 17.71
CA ALA A 54 -8.67 7.48 18.29
C ALA A 54 -8.97 6.25 19.16
N GLY A 55 -8.04 5.29 19.28
CA GLY A 55 -8.27 4.04 20.01
C GLY A 55 -9.25 3.09 19.31
N VAL A 56 -9.42 3.23 18.00
CA VAL A 56 -10.26 2.37 17.15
C VAL A 56 -9.34 1.41 16.38
N ASP A 57 -9.75 0.15 16.22
CA ASP A 57 -8.96 -0.82 15.45
C ASP A 57 -8.86 -0.37 13.97
N PRO A 58 -7.67 -0.01 13.47
CA PRO A 58 -7.49 0.41 12.07
C PRO A 58 -7.77 -0.71 11.07
N ASN A 59 -7.74 -1.97 11.49
CA ASN A 59 -8.04 -3.12 10.62
C ASN A 59 -9.54 -3.29 10.35
N GLU A 60 -10.42 -2.60 11.09
CA GLU A 60 -11.86 -2.55 10.81
C GLU A 60 -12.22 -1.50 9.74
N MET A 61 -11.23 -0.81 9.18
CA MET A 61 -11.44 0.19 8.12
C MET A 61 -12.09 -0.44 6.88
N ARG A 62 -13.25 0.09 6.48
CA ARG A 62 -13.99 -0.39 5.30
C ARG A 62 -13.21 -0.29 3.99
N PHE A 63 -12.34 0.72 3.86
CA PHE A 63 -11.56 1.00 2.66
C PHE A 63 -10.08 0.72 2.87
N SER A 64 -9.73 -0.53 3.18
CA SER A 64 -8.35 -0.96 3.42
C SER A 64 -7.55 -1.23 2.14
N ARG A 65 -8.17 -1.15 0.96
CA ARG A 65 -7.55 -1.50 -0.33
C ARG A 65 -7.43 -0.30 -1.25
N ALA A 66 -6.34 -0.27 -2.01
CA ALA A 66 -6.12 0.72 -3.06
C ALA A 66 -5.44 0.08 -4.26
N ALA A 67 -5.86 0.48 -5.46
CA ALA A 67 -5.13 0.19 -6.69
C ALA A 67 -4.20 1.37 -7.02
N CYS A 68 -3.02 1.11 -7.57
CA CYS A 68 -2.24 2.18 -8.19
C CYS A 68 -3.04 2.81 -9.34
N PHE A 69 -2.72 4.06 -9.69
CA PHE A 69 -3.53 4.82 -10.66
C PHE A 69 -3.36 4.40 -12.11
N ASP A 70 -2.36 3.56 -12.41
CA ASP A 70 -2.13 3.08 -13.77
C ASP A 70 -3.36 2.32 -14.29
N VAL A 71 -3.73 2.58 -15.54
CA VAL A 71 -4.94 2.04 -16.16
C VAL A 71 -4.84 0.55 -16.53
N GLY A 72 -3.64 -0.03 -16.44
CA GLY A 72 -3.36 -1.43 -16.78
C GLY A 72 -3.10 -1.64 -18.26
N LEU A 73 -2.54 -2.83 -18.58
CA LEU A 73 -2.09 -3.18 -19.93
C LEU A 73 -3.22 -3.10 -20.98
N GLU A 74 -4.42 -3.58 -20.62
CA GLU A 74 -5.60 -3.59 -21.50
C GLU A 74 -6.07 -2.17 -21.91
N CYS A 75 -5.64 -1.16 -21.18
CA CYS A 75 -6.01 0.24 -21.39
C CYS A 75 -4.81 1.10 -21.86
N GLY A 76 -3.71 0.48 -22.31
CA GLY A 76 -2.50 1.19 -22.75
C GLY A 76 -1.63 1.74 -21.62
N GLY A 77 -1.90 1.33 -20.37
CA GLY A 77 -1.06 1.58 -19.21
C GLY A 77 0.09 0.58 -19.12
N TRP A 78 0.94 0.76 -18.10
CA TRP A 78 2.09 -0.12 -17.91
C TRP A 78 1.72 -1.38 -17.13
N GLY A 79 0.72 -1.31 -16.26
CA GLY A 79 0.32 -2.43 -15.41
C GLY A 79 -0.23 -1.95 -14.07
N ARG A 80 -1.01 -2.79 -13.41
CA ARG A 80 -1.82 -2.42 -12.25
C ARG A 80 -1.59 -3.36 -11.08
N ILE A 81 -1.51 -2.80 -9.88
CA ILE A 81 -1.41 -3.55 -8.63
C ILE A 81 -2.49 -3.11 -7.65
N VAL A 82 -2.91 -4.03 -6.79
CA VAL A 82 -3.81 -3.76 -5.67
C VAL A 82 -3.10 -4.09 -4.35
N ILE A 83 -3.05 -3.09 -3.48
CA ILE A 83 -2.43 -3.13 -2.17
C ILE A 83 -3.53 -3.11 -1.12
N GLU A 84 -3.34 -3.88 -0.05
CA GLU A 84 -4.17 -3.89 1.15
C GLU A 84 -3.31 -3.43 2.32
N ILE A 85 -3.83 -2.52 3.15
CA ILE A 85 -3.19 -2.13 4.41
C ILE A 85 -3.62 -3.06 5.53
N LYS A 86 -2.68 -3.37 6.42
CA LYS A 86 -2.90 -4.01 7.71
C LYS A 86 -1.99 -3.34 8.73
N VAL A 87 -2.47 -3.25 9.97
CA VAL A 87 -1.69 -2.79 11.11
C VAL A 87 -1.41 -3.99 12.00
N GLU A 88 -0.14 -4.21 12.30
CA GLU A 88 0.35 -5.32 13.11
C GLU A 88 1.26 -4.76 14.21
N ASP A 89 1.18 -5.32 15.41
CA ASP A 89 2.13 -5.01 16.48
C ASP A 89 3.54 -5.44 16.09
N ARG A 90 4.54 -4.66 16.52
CA ARG A 90 5.95 -4.98 16.34
C ARG A 90 6.38 -6.01 17.40
N ASN A 91 5.98 -7.26 17.20
CA ASN A 91 6.49 -8.40 17.98
C ASN A 91 7.86 -8.87 17.46
#